data_AF-L0G6C6-F1
#
_entry.id   AF-L0G6C6-F1
#
_cell.length_a   1.000
_cell.length_b   1.000
_cell.length_c   1.000
_cell.angle_alpha   90.00
_cell.angle_beta   90.00
_cell.angle_gamma   90.00
#
_symmetry.space_group_name_H-M   'P 1'
#
loop_
_entity.id
_entity.type
_entity.pdbx_description
1 polymer ?
#
loop_
_entity_poly.entity_id
_entity_poly.type
_entity_poly.pdbx_seq_one_letter_code
_entity_poly.pdbx_strand_id
1 'polypeptide(L)'
;MDTNKNTVLSQVAEITLSYRPNSKMSDKPQIVSSQGAAKVLRANWDESKLEFIEEFKVILLNRANRVLGIVNASSGGTCGTVVDLKVIFAAAMKASASGIILAHYVKYMIM
;
A
#
# COMPACT_ATOMS: atom_id res chain seq x y z
N MET A 1 -8.77 45.50 -22.59
CA MET A 1 -8.51 45.50 -21.14
C MET A 1 -8.87 44.12 -20.63
N ASP A 2 -7.84 43.36 -20.27
CA ASP A 2 -7.85 41.90 -20.19
C ASP A 2 -8.43 41.41 -18.86
N THR A 3 -9.69 40.97 -18.86
CA THR A 3 -10.35 40.40 -17.67
C THR A 3 -10.32 38.87 -17.60
N ASN A 4 -9.68 38.18 -18.57
CA ASN A 4 -9.78 36.71 -18.71
C ASN A 4 -8.53 35.92 -18.28
N LYS A 5 -7.51 36.56 -17.69
CA LYS A 5 -6.27 35.86 -17.28
C LYS A 5 -6.27 35.38 -15.82
N ASN A 6 -7.12 35.92 -14.95
CA ASN A 6 -7.06 35.65 -13.51
C ASN A 6 -7.93 34.46 -13.03
N THR A 7 -8.84 33.94 -13.85
CA THR A 7 -9.76 32.85 -13.45
C THR A 7 -9.14 31.45 -13.58
N VAL A 8 -8.13 31.31 -14.44
CA VAL A 8 -7.50 30.02 -14.77
C VAL A 8 -6.51 29.58 -13.67
N LEU A 9 -5.97 30.52 -12.89
CA LEU A 9 -4.87 30.28 -11.96
C LEU A 9 -5.30 29.80 -10.56
N SER A 10 -6.59 29.89 -10.23
CA SER A 10 -7.13 29.49 -8.92
C SER A 10 -7.96 28.20 -8.95
N GLN A 11 -7.94 27.47 -10.07
CA GLN A 11 -8.68 26.23 -10.28
C GLN A 11 -7.76 25.00 -10.23
N VAL A 12 -7.08 24.78 -9.10
CA VAL A 12 -6.30 23.55 -8.86
C VAL A 12 -6.50 23.04 -7.43
N ALA A 13 -6.68 21.74 -7.30
CA ALA A 13 -6.83 20.98 -6.05
C ALA A 13 -6.36 19.54 -6.36
N GLU A 14 -6.17 18.62 -5.44
CA GLU A 14 -5.62 18.59 -4.09
C GLU A 14 -4.89 17.24 -4.08
N ILE A 15 -3.70 17.11 -3.46
CA ILE A 15 -3.26 15.77 -3.04
C ILE A 15 -2.63 15.82 -1.65
N THR A 16 -3.38 15.34 -0.64
CA THR A 16 -2.86 15.13 0.71
C THR A 16 -2.54 13.66 0.94
N LEU A 17 -1.27 13.31 0.82
CA LEU A 17 -0.75 12.05 1.33
C LEU A 17 -0.57 12.23 2.86
N SER A 18 -1.14 11.38 3.74
CA SER A 18 -0.80 11.37 5.20
C SER A 18 -0.25 9.99 5.68
N TYR A 19 0.80 10.00 6.51
CA TYR A 19 1.38 8.81 7.16
C TYR A 19 1.49 9.14 8.65
N ARG A 20 0.83 8.35 9.50
CA ARG A 20 0.83 8.55 10.94
C ARG A 20 1.39 7.28 11.61
N PRO A 21 2.62 7.32 12.13
CA PRO A 21 3.14 6.23 12.94
C PRO A 21 2.20 5.98 14.12
N ASN A 22 1.83 4.73 14.35
CA ASN A 22 0.95 4.31 15.45
C ASN A 22 1.70 3.77 16.68
N SER A 23 3.01 3.54 16.56
CA SER A 23 3.84 2.97 17.61
C SER A 23 5.33 3.24 17.33
N LYS A 24 6.18 2.97 18.32
CA LYS A 24 7.63 3.06 18.14
C LYS A 24 8.12 2.01 17.15
N MET A 25 9.16 2.36 16.39
CA MET A 25 9.72 1.46 15.39
C MET A 25 10.26 0.14 15.99
N SER A 26 10.78 0.17 17.22
CA SER A 26 11.26 -1.00 17.96
C SER A 26 10.19 -2.07 18.17
N ASP A 27 8.93 -1.65 18.25
CA ASP A 27 7.80 -2.51 18.60
C ASP A 27 7.12 -3.06 17.33
N LYS A 28 7.50 -2.53 16.16
CA LYS A 28 6.98 -2.99 14.87
C LYS A 28 7.62 -4.32 14.48
N PRO A 29 6.83 -5.23 13.87
CA PRO A 29 7.34 -6.53 13.46
C PRO A 29 8.49 -6.37 12.48
N GLN A 30 9.53 -7.19 12.67
CA GLN A 30 10.67 -7.29 11.78
C GLN A 30 10.50 -8.51 10.87
N ILE A 31 10.56 -8.29 9.56
CA ILE A 31 10.46 -9.36 8.58
C ILE A 31 11.85 -9.90 8.28
N VAL A 32 12.06 -11.18 8.59
CA VAL A 32 13.31 -11.91 8.30
C VAL A 32 13.07 -13.13 7.40
N SER A 33 11.80 -13.43 7.08
CA SER A 33 11.41 -14.55 6.24
C SER A 33 10.08 -14.30 5.55
N SER A 34 9.81 -15.03 4.47
CA SER A 34 8.52 -15.00 3.76
C SER A 34 7.37 -15.44 4.67
N GLN A 35 7.59 -16.41 5.57
CA GLN A 35 6.60 -16.82 6.55
C GLN A 35 6.26 -15.69 7.53
N GLY A 36 7.25 -14.90 7.95
CA GLY A 36 7.03 -13.72 8.77
C GLY A 36 6.16 -12.67 8.05
N ALA A 37 6.45 -12.42 6.77
CA ALA A 37 5.65 -11.51 5.93
C ALA A 37 4.21 -12.01 5.78
N ALA A 38 4.02 -13.31 5.51
CA ALA A 38 2.71 -13.93 5.36
C ALA A 38 1.86 -13.82 6.65
N LYS A 39 2.46 -14.00 7.83
CA LYS A 39 1.78 -13.82 9.12
C LYS A 39 1.32 -12.37 9.32
N VAL A 40 2.18 -11.40 9.01
CA VAL A 40 1.82 -9.98 9.09
C VAL A 40 0.69 -9.64 8.12
N LEU A 41 0.73 -10.14 6.88
CA LEU A 41 -0.32 -9.93 5.89
C LEU A 41 -1.65 -10.53 6.36
N ARG A 42 -1.66 -11.80 6.80
CA ARG A 42 -2.86 -12.48 7.31
C ARG A 42 -3.50 -11.72 8.47
N ALA A 43 -2.70 -11.27 9.43
CA ALA A 43 -3.19 -10.50 10.58
C ALA A 43 -3.77 -9.12 10.21
N ASN A 44 -3.51 -8.61 9.00
CA ASN A 44 -4.02 -7.33 8.50
C ASN A 44 -4.85 -7.51 7.23
N TRP A 45 -5.33 -8.73 6.98
CA TRP A 45 -6.25 -9.02 5.91
C TRP A 45 -7.67 -9.07 6.46
N ASP A 46 -8.61 -8.61 5.67
CA ASP A 46 -10.02 -8.76 6.02
C ASP A 46 -10.45 -10.18 5.66
N GLU A 47 -10.64 -11.03 6.68
CA GLU A 47 -11.04 -12.42 6.50
C GLU A 47 -12.39 -12.56 5.80
N SER A 48 -13.29 -11.57 5.87
CA SER A 48 -14.56 -11.60 5.14
C SER A 48 -14.40 -11.48 3.63
N LYS A 49 -13.27 -10.92 3.18
CA LYS A 49 -12.92 -10.78 1.76
C LYS A 49 -12.06 -11.91 1.25
N LEU A 50 -11.43 -12.67 2.14
CA LEU A 50 -10.69 -13.86 1.77
C LEU A 50 -11.66 -14.77 1.00
N GLU A 51 -11.24 -15.18 -0.20
CA GLU A 51 -11.98 -16.02 -1.16
C GLU A 51 -13.06 -15.34 -2.01
N PHE A 52 -13.47 -14.11 -1.68
CA PHE A 52 -14.50 -13.42 -2.44
C PHE A 52 -13.92 -12.54 -3.54
N ILE A 53 -12.82 -11.84 -3.26
CA ILE A 53 -12.16 -10.94 -4.20
C ILE A 53 -10.65 -11.11 -4.19
N GLU A 54 -10.03 -10.78 -5.32
CA GLU A 54 -8.59 -10.61 -5.39
C GLU A 54 -8.17 -9.28 -4.75
N GLU A 55 -7.15 -9.32 -3.91
CA GLU A 55 -6.59 -8.14 -3.27
C GLU A 55 -5.06 -8.15 -3.39
N PHE A 56 -4.50 -7.00 -3.73
CA PHE A 56 -3.07 -6.78 -3.84
C PHE A 56 -2.62 -5.80 -2.76
N LYS A 57 -1.82 -6.29 -1.81
CA LYS A 57 -1.29 -5.50 -0.71
C LYS A 57 0.22 -5.35 -0.80
N VAL A 58 0.72 -4.23 -0.28
CA VAL A 58 2.14 -3.92 -0.22
C VAL A 58 2.55 -3.64 1.22
N ILE A 59 3.51 -4.40 1.73
CA ILE A 59 4.20 -4.07 2.98
C ILE A 59 5.32 -3.08 2.66
N LEU A 60 5.37 -1.98 3.39
CA LEU A 60 6.44 -1.00 3.34
C LEU A 60 7.43 -1.28 4.47
N LEU A 61 8.73 -1.35 4.17
CA LEU A 61 9.78 -1.70 5.12
C LEU A 61 10.81 -0.58 5.26
N ASN A 62 11.40 -0.44 6.45
CA ASN A 62 12.62 0.35 6.63
C ASN A 62 13.88 -0.49 6.34
N ARG A 63 15.07 0.12 6.46
CA ARG A 63 16.37 -0.57 6.28
C ARG A 63 16.61 -1.76 7.21
N ALA A 64 15.96 -1.81 8.37
CA ALA A 64 16.06 -2.93 9.31
C ALA A 64 14.98 -4.01 9.04
N ASN A 65 14.27 -3.93 7.92
CA ASN A 65 13.14 -4.78 7.55
C ASN A 65 11.98 -4.73 8.55
N ARG A 66 11.80 -3.61 9.27
CA ARG A 66 10.63 -3.39 10.12
C ARG A 66 9.49 -2.78 9.33
N VAL A 67 8.28 -3.26 9.60
CA VAL A 67 7.06 -2.87 8.88
C VAL A 67 6.68 -1.44 9.21
N LEU A 68 6.78 -0.54 8.24
CA LEU A 68 6.34 0.84 8.34
C LEU A 68 4.82 0.95 8.29
N GLY A 69 4.20 0.14 7.42
CA GLY A 69 2.76 0.07 7.19
C GLY A 69 2.42 -0.89 6.04
N ILE A 70 1.12 -1.08 5.80
CA ILE A 70 0.58 -1.89 4.71
C ILE A 70 -0.35 -1.00 3.87
N VAL A 71 -0.20 -1.07 2.55
CA VAL A 71 -1.03 -0.37 1.57
C VAL A 71 -1.86 -1.41 0.84
N ASN A 72 -3.18 -1.23 0.79
CA ASN A 72 -4.01 -1.95 -0.18
C ASN A 72 -3.86 -1.24 -1.53
N ALA A 73 -3.10 -1.81 -2.45
CA ALA A 73 -2.80 -1.18 -3.73
C ALA A 73 -3.90 -1.41 -4.76
N SER A 74 -4.62 -2.53 -4.67
CA SER A 74 -5.76 -2.79 -5.53
C SER A 74 -6.68 -3.88 -4.96
N SER A 75 -7.96 -3.79 -5.32
CA SER A 75 -8.98 -4.80 -5.06
C SER A 75 -9.71 -5.06 -6.38
N GLY A 76 -9.68 -6.30 -6.84
CA GLY A 76 -10.27 -6.75 -8.10
C GLY A 76 -11.48 -7.66 -7.88
N GLY A 77 -12.00 -8.23 -8.97
CA GLY A 77 -13.00 -9.30 -8.92
C GLY A 77 -12.34 -10.66 -8.73
N THR A 78 -12.83 -11.66 -9.46
CA THR A 78 -12.30 -13.04 -9.46
C THR A 78 -11.39 -13.35 -10.65
N CYS A 79 -11.21 -12.40 -11.58
CA CYS A 79 -10.49 -12.60 -12.85
C CYS A 79 -9.22 -11.74 -12.98
N GLY A 80 -8.75 -11.13 -11.89
CA GLY A 80 -7.64 -10.17 -11.92
C GLY A 80 -7.88 -8.92 -11.08
N THR A 81 -6.77 -8.32 -10.65
CA THR A 81 -6.71 -6.95 -10.14
C THR A 81 -5.62 -6.16 -10.85
N VAL A 82 -5.88 -4.88 -11.16
CA VAL A 82 -4.93 -4.00 -11.84
C VAL A 82 -4.14 -3.22 -10.80
N VAL A 83 -2.82 -3.25 -10.89
CA VAL A 83 -1.93 -2.62 -9.92
C VAL A 83 -1.20 -1.44 -10.56
N ASP A 84 -1.39 -0.23 -10.01
CA ASP A 84 -0.64 0.95 -10.44
C ASP A 84 0.65 1.12 -9.62
N LEU A 85 1.79 0.90 -10.27
CA LEU A 85 3.11 1.06 -9.67
C LEU A 85 3.38 2.50 -9.21
N LYS A 86 2.83 3.52 -9.88
CA LYS A 86 3.01 4.93 -9.47
C LYS A 86 2.39 5.18 -8.10
N VAL A 87 1.23 4.59 -7.84
CA VAL A 87 0.54 4.67 -6.55
C VAL A 87 1.36 3.97 -5.47
N ILE A 88 1.86 2.77 -5.76
CA ILE A 88 2.74 2.01 -4.82
C ILE A 88 3.99 2.82 -4.49
N PHE A 89 4.69 3.33 -5.50
CA PHE A 89 5.91 4.10 -5.29
C PHE A 89 5.64 5.43 -4.59
N ALA A 90 4.53 6.12 -4.87
CA ALA A 90 4.13 7.32 -4.14
C ALA A 90 3.93 7.02 -2.64
N ALA A 91 3.26 5.91 -2.32
CA ALA A 91 3.06 5.48 -0.94
C ALA A 91 4.39 5.06 -0.27
N ALA A 92 5.25 4.33 -0.98
CA ALA A 92 6.56 3.92 -0.49
C ALA A 92 7.48 5.12 -0.21
N MET A 93 7.56 6.06 -1.14
CA MET A 93 8.32 7.31 -0.98
C MET A 93 7.78 8.13 0.19
N LYS A 94 6.46 8.26 0.30
CA LYS A 94 5.85 8.94 1.45
C LYS A 94 6.27 8.33 2.78
N ALA A 95 6.25 7.00 2.88
CA ALA A 95 6.57 6.31 4.13
C ALA A 95 8.09 6.28 4.39
N SER A 96 8.92 6.82 3.50
CA SER A 96 10.37 6.65 3.53
C SER A 96 10.79 5.17 3.56
N ALA A 97 10.08 4.33 2.80
CA ALA A 97 10.37 2.91 2.71
C ALA A 97 11.71 2.66 2.01
N SER A 98 12.50 1.74 2.56
CA SER A 98 13.75 1.25 1.97
C SER A 98 13.57 -0.09 1.25
N GLY A 99 12.41 -0.72 1.43
CA GLY A 99 12.03 -1.96 0.74
C GLY A 99 10.53 -2.13 0.72
N ILE A 100 10.04 -2.93 -0.22
CA ILE A 100 8.63 -3.28 -0.34
C ILE A 100 8.48 -4.80 -0.50
N ILE A 101 7.41 -5.36 0.06
CA ILE A 101 6.98 -6.73 -0.23
C ILE A 101 5.61 -6.65 -0.89
N LEU A 102 5.50 -7.26 -2.06
CA LEU A 102 4.27 -7.35 -2.82
C LEU A 102 3.56 -8.66 -2.49
N ALA A 103 2.25 -8.60 -2.26
CA ALA A 103 1.44 -9.77 -1.97
C ALA A 103 0.16 -9.71 -2.79
N HIS A 104 -0.04 -10.74 -3.61
CA HIS A 104 -1.27 -10.97 -4.35
C HIS A 104 -2.00 -12.13 -3.72
N TYR A 105 -3.21 -11.90 -3.22
CA TYR A 105 -4.05 -12.99 -2.74
C TYR A 105 -5.09 -13.32 -3.81
N VAL A 106 -4.96 -14.52 -4.37
CA VAL A 106 -5.94 -15.12 -5.28
C VAL A 106 -6.25 -16.54 -4.82
N LYS A 107 -7.50 -16.97 -5.00
CA LYS A 107 -7.96 -18.32 -4.63
C LYS A 107 -7.28 -19.45 -5.44
N TYR A 108 -6.57 -19.16 -6.53
CA TYR A 108 -6.14 -20.18 -7.50
C TYR A 108 -4.62 -20.42 -7.66
N MET A 109 -3.74 -19.85 -6.83
CA MET A 109 -2.29 -20.07 -7.01
C MET A 109 -1.57 -20.34 -5.69
N ILE A 110 -1.84 -21.51 -5.12
CA ILE A 110 -0.84 -22.29 -4.38
C ILE A 110 -0.82 -23.66 -5.05
N MET A 111 0.11 -23.85 -5.97
CA MET A 111 0.65 -25.16 -6.35
C MET A 111 2.17 -25.05 -6.39
#